data_AF-A0AAW9Q957-F1
#
_entry.id   AF-A0AAW9Q957-F1
#
_cell.length_a   1.000
_cell.length_b   1.000
_cell.length_c   1.000
_cell.angle_alpha   90.00
_cell.angle_beta   90.00
_cell.angle_gamma   90.00
#
_symmetry.space_group_name_H-M   'P 1'
#
loop_
_entity.id
_entity.type
_entity.pdbx_description
1 polymer ?
#
loop_
_entity_poly.entity_id
_entity_poly.type
_entity_poly.pdbx_seq_one_letter_code
_entity_poly.pdbx_strand_id
1 'polypeptide(L)'
;MLWLLGRRLPWWDDPAVTGALLGGGMAAVATALGTLPVLLRQDVSQRTSDTLLGFGAGVMLAACSFSLILPGIEAARLMGQGAWGAAGIVGGGIVLGALMLQVLDRLVPHEHFIKGPEGHQARRLKRAWLFVIAIALHNLPEGLAIGVAFSGHDLAGARSLAMGISVQDVPEGLVVALALRGVGYGRGVSAGLGAASGLTEPAAAVLGAVLAGLSATLLPWGLAFAAGAMLYVISHEIIPESHRQGHERFATNGLIAGFVLMMVLDTALA
;
A
#
# COMPACT_ATOMS: atom_id res chain seq x y z
N MET A 1 -0.73 35.48 -13.28
CA MET A 1 -0.62 34.33 -12.35
C MET A 1 -1.80 33.34 -12.44
N LEU A 2 -2.92 33.68 -13.10
CA LEU A 2 -4.04 32.74 -13.38
C LEU A 2 -3.90 31.92 -14.68
N TRP A 3 -2.92 32.24 -15.53
CA TRP A 3 -2.69 31.58 -16.83
C TRP A 3 -2.03 30.19 -16.76
N LEU A 4 -1.50 29.80 -15.59
CA LEU A 4 -0.92 28.47 -15.35
C LEU A 4 -1.94 27.44 -14.85
N LEU A 5 -3.09 27.89 -14.33
CA LEU A 5 -4.14 27.00 -13.81
C LEU A 5 -5.01 26.36 -14.91
N GLY A 6 -4.92 26.86 -16.15
CA GLY A 6 -5.69 26.35 -17.30
C GLY A 6 -4.88 25.48 -18.27
N ARG A 7 -3.57 25.36 -18.10
CA ARG A 7 -2.77 24.40 -18.89
C ARG A 7 -2.93 23.03 -18.26
N ARG A 8 -3.69 22.15 -18.91
CA ARG A 8 -3.58 20.71 -18.66
C ARG A 8 -2.10 20.36 -18.72
N LEU A 9 -1.57 19.75 -17.66
CA LEU A 9 -0.20 19.22 -17.70
C LEU A 9 -0.13 18.22 -18.87
N PRO A 10 1.01 18.12 -19.57
CA PRO A 10 1.12 17.33 -20.81
C PRO A 10 0.73 15.85 -20.67
N TRP A 11 0.72 15.35 -19.43
CA TRP A 11 0.48 13.96 -19.06
C TRP A 11 -0.96 13.63 -18.66
N TRP A 12 -1.87 14.61 -18.57
CA TRP A 12 -3.29 14.31 -18.21
C TRP A 12 -4.04 13.54 -19.28
N ASP A 13 -3.60 13.63 -20.54
CA ASP A 13 -4.18 12.87 -21.65
C ASP A 13 -3.43 11.54 -21.88
N ASP A 14 -2.44 11.20 -21.03
CA ASP A 14 -1.72 9.93 -21.07
C ASP A 14 -2.60 8.79 -20.52
N PRO A 15 -2.87 7.72 -21.30
CA PRO A 15 -3.63 6.57 -20.83
C PRO A 15 -3.05 5.89 -19.58
N ALA A 16 -1.72 5.87 -19.43
CA ALA A 16 -1.06 5.29 -18.26
C ALA A 16 -1.37 6.08 -17.00
N VAL A 17 -1.28 7.42 -17.06
CA VAL A 17 -1.58 8.29 -15.92
C VAL A 17 -3.06 8.28 -15.58
N THR A 18 -3.92 8.22 -16.60
CA THR A 18 -5.38 8.07 -16.38
C THR A 18 -5.70 6.74 -15.72
N GLY A 19 -5.10 5.65 -16.18
CA GLY A 19 -5.24 4.32 -15.57
C GLY A 19 -4.76 4.30 -14.13
N ALA A 20 -3.60 4.90 -13.86
CA ALA A 20 -3.03 5.02 -12.52
C ALA A 20 -3.92 5.85 -11.58
N LEU A 21 -4.46 6.98 -12.04
CA LEU A 21 -5.38 7.80 -11.26
C LEU A 21 -6.68 7.05 -10.93
N LEU A 22 -7.23 6.32 -11.89
CA LEU A 22 -8.43 5.51 -11.68
C LEU A 22 -8.16 4.33 -10.73
N GLY A 23 -7.03 3.65 -10.89
CA GLY A 23 -6.60 2.56 -10.02
C GLY A 23 -6.35 3.02 -8.59
N GLY A 24 -5.56 4.08 -8.40
CA GLY A 24 -5.33 4.67 -7.08
C GLY A 24 -6.58 5.32 -6.49
N GLY A 25 -7.49 5.83 -7.32
CA GLY A 25 -8.79 6.31 -6.87
C GLY A 25 -9.72 5.19 -6.40
N MET A 26 -9.69 4.02 -7.08
CA MET A 26 -10.43 2.83 -6.66
C MET A 26 -9.93 2.32 -5.31
N ALA A 27 -8.62 2.29 -5.12
CA ALA A 27 -7.95 1.98 -3.86
C ALA A 27 -8.40 2.93 -2.73
N ALA A 28 -8.35 4.24 -2.97
CA ALA A 28 -8.76 5.23 -1.98
C ALA A 28 -10.25 5.13 -1.60
N VAL A 29 -11.11 4.82 -2.58
CA VAL A 29 -12.54 4.55 -2.34
C VAL A 29 -12.70 3.29 -1.49
N ALA A 30 -11.92 2.25 -1.75
CA ALA A 30 -11.96 1.02 -0.98
C ALA A 30 -11.54 1.24 0.48
N THR A 31 -10.46 1.99 0.72
CA THR A 31 -10.06 2.46 2.06
C THR A 31 -11.21 3.20 2.75
N ALA A 32 -11.86 4.13 2.04
CA ALA A 32 -13.01 4.86 2.58
C ALA A 32 -14.21 3.95 2.90
N LEU A 33 -14.51 2.98 2.03
CA LEU A 33 -15.57 1.98 2.24
C LEU A 33 -15.28 1.11 3.46
N GLY A 34 -14.01 0.79 3.72
CA GLY A 34 -13.54 0.12 4.92
C GLY A 34 -13.95 0.80 6.21
N THR A 35 -14.12 2.12 6.21
CA THR A 35 -14.51 2.88 7.41
C THR A 35 -16.01 2.82 7.74
N LEU A 36 -16.85 2.34 6.81
CA LEU A 36 -18.31 2.33 6.96
C LEU A 36 -18.81 1.56 8.20
N PRO A 37 -18.29 0.37 8.57
CA PRO A 37 -18.68 -0.31 9.79
C PRO A 37 -18.58 0.57 11.04
N VAL A 38 -17.55 1.42 11.13
CA VAL A 38 -17.36 2.36 12.25
C VAL A 38 -18.44 3.45 12.26
N LEU A 39 -18.82 3.97 11.09
CA LEU A 39 -19.91 4.94 10.96
C LEU A 39 -21.27 4.32 11.32
N LEU A 40 -21.49 3.08 10.89
CA LEU A 40 -22.71 2.31 11.10
C LEU A 40 -22.80 1.65 12.49
N ARG A 41 -21.82 1.90 13.37
CA ARG A 41 -21.79 1.40 14.76
C ARG A 41 -21.73 -0.13 14.85
N GLN A 42 -21.10 -0.76 13.88
CA GLN A 42 -20.84 -2.19 13.92
C GLN A 42 -19.66 -2.44 14.85
N ASP A 43 -19.85 -3.35 15.81
CA ASP A 43 -18.78 -3.79 16.70
C ASP A 43 -17.93 -4.84 15.99
N VAL A 44 -16.66 -4.52 15.79
CA VAL A 44 -15.68 -5.41 15.16
C VAL A 44 -14.75 -5.92 16.26
N SER A 45 -14.65 -7.24 16.37
CA SER A 45 -13.77 -7.86 17.37
C SER A 45 -12.30 -7.67 17.00
N GLN A 46 -11.41 -7.60 18.00
CA GLN A 46 -9.96 -7.51 17.75
C GLN A 46 -9.45 -8.67 16.88
N ARG A 47 -9.98 -9.87 17.10
CA ARG A 47 -9.66 -11.05 16.28
C ARG A 47 -9.99 -10.83 14.81
N THR A 48 -11.13 -10.22 14.51
CA THR A 48 -11.53 -9.89 13.14
C THR A 48 -10.55 -8.89 12.54
N SER A 49 -10.22 -7.81 13.26
CA SER A 49 -9.22 -6.83 12.81
C SER A 49 -7.86 -7.47 12.53
N ASP A 50 -7.37 -8.35 13.40
CA ASP A 50 -6.09 -9.04 13.23
C ASP A 50 -6.12 -10.02 12.03
N THR A 51 -7.24 -10.71 11.82
CA THR A 51 -7.46 -11.57 10.63
C THR A 51 -7.42 -10.76 9.35
N LEU A 52 -8.07 -9.59 9.36
CA LEU A 52 -8.18 -8.66 8.25
C LEU A 52 -6.84 -8.02 7.90
N LEU A 53 -6.04 -7.62 8.89
CA LEU A 53 -4.65 -7.17 8.69
C LEU A 53 -3.79 -8.30 8.11
N GLY A 54 -3.92 -9.52 8.66
CA GLY A 54 -3.22 -10.68 8.12
C GLY A 54 -3.58 -10.91 6.65
N PHE A 55 -4.86 -10.82 6.30
CA PHE A 55 -5.35 -10.90 4.93
C PHE A 55 -4.71 -9.86 4.01
N GLY A 56 -4.60 -8.60 4.43
CA GLY A 56 -3.91 -7.58 3.65
C GLY A 56 -2.44 -7.89 3.41
N ALA A 57 -1.70 -8.27 4.46
CA ALA A 57 -0.31 -8.73 4.30
C ALA A 57 -0.18 -9.89 3.28
N GLY A 58 -1.13 -10.82 3.29
CA GLY A 58 -1.19 -11.92 2.32
C GLY A 58 -1.35 -11.44 0.89
N VAL A 59 -2.34 -10.57 0.65
CA VAL A 59 -2.58 -9.96 -0.67
C VAL A 59 -1.33 -9.26 -1.16
N MET A 60 -0.71 -8.42 -0.33
CA MET A 60 0.46 -7.66 -0.73
C MET A 60 1.71 -8.53 -0.99
N LEU A 61 1.93 -9.60 -0.21
CA LEU A 61 3.04 -10.54 -0.45
C LEU A 61 2.92 -11.22 -1.82
N ALA A 62 1.70 -11.63 -2.17
CA ALA A 62 1.40 -12.19 -3.48
C ALA A 62 1.57 -11.14 -4.59
N ALA A 63 1.03 -9.92 -4.40
CA ALA A 63 1.19 -8.82 -5.36
C ALA A 63 2.67 -8.47 -5.61
N CYS A 64 3.50 -8.42 -4.56
CA CYS A 64 4.95 -8.26 -4.68
C CYS A 64 5.56 -9.33 -5.57
N SER A 65 5.17 -10.60 -5.36
CA SER A 65 5.75 -11.74 -6.07
C SER A 65 5.30 -11.78 -7.52
N PHE A 66 3.99 -11.77 -7.75
CA PHE A 66 3.39 -12.09 -9.05
C PHE A 66 3.15 -10.87 -9.93
N SER A 67 2.79 -9.73 -9.35
CA SER A 67 2.39 -8.55 -10.12
C SER A 67 3.46 -7.46 -10.18
N LEU A 68 4.55 -7.60 -9.43
CA LEU A 68 5.65 -6.62 -9.41
C LEU A 68 7.01 -7.25 -9.76
N ILE A 69 7.48 -8.22 -8.98
CA ILE A 69 8.82 -8.82 -9.17
C ILE A 69 8.89 -9.59 -10.47
N LEU A 70 7.94 -10.49 -10.74
CA LEU A 70 7.93 -11.27 -11.98
C LEU A 70 7.82 -10.37 -13.23
N PRO A 71 6.85 -9.44 -13.33
CA PRO A 71 6.79 -8.48 -14.43
C PRO A 71 8.01 -7.58 -14.54
N GLY A 72 8.64 -7.22 -13.41
CA GLY A 72 9.89 -6.46 -13.40
C GLY A 72 11.06 -7.24 -14.02
N ILE A 73 11.16 -8.54 -13.73
CA ILE A 73 12.18 -9.41 -14.35
C ILE A 73 11.91 -9.55 -15.84
N GLU A 74 10.65 -9.73 -16.24
CA GLU A 74 10.26 -9.83 -17.64
C GLU A 74 10.55 -8.53 -18.41
N ALA A 75 10.16 -7.37 -17.87
CA ALA A 75 10.45 -6.06 -18.43
C ALA A 75 11.97 -5.86 -18.63
N ALA A 76 12.79 -6.24 -17.65
CA ALA A 76 14.24 -6.17 -17.79
C ALA A 76 14.78 -7.11 -18.90
N ARG A 77 14.22 -8.32 -19.05
CA ARG A 77 14.59 -9.24 -20.14
C ARG A 77 14.19 -8.72 -21.51
N LEU A 78 13.02 -8.09 -21.63
CA LEU A 78 12.56 -7.44 -22.87
C LEU A 78 13.50 -6.30 -23.31
N MET A 79 14.22 -5.69 -22.36
CA MET A 79 15.29 -4.72 -22.65
C MET A 79 16.63 -5.37 -23.08
N GLY A 80 16.66 -6.67 -23.34
CA GLY A 80 17.84 -7.41 -23.76
C GLY A 80 18.77 -7.85 -22.62
N GLN A 81 18.34 -7.74 -21.36
CA GLN A 81 19.14 -8.20 -20.22
C GLN A 81 19.13 -9.72 -20.12
N GLY A 82 20.31 -10.31 -19.95
CA GLY A 82 20.45 -11.72 -19.57
C GLY A 82 19.92 -11.97 -18.15
N ALA A 83 19.83 -13.25 -17.75
CA ALA A 83 19.26 -13.63 -16.45
C ALA A 83 19.89 -12.90 -15.25
N TRP A 84 21.22 -12.78 -15.22
CA TRP A 84 21.95 -12.05 -14.18
C TRP A 84 21.70 -10.54 -14.20
N GLY A 85 21.60 -9.94 -15.39
CA GLY A 85 21.32 -8.51 -15.55
C GLY A 85 19.91 -8.15 -15.06
N ALA A 86 18.92 -8.94 -15.46
CA ALA A 86 17.53 -8.77 -15.02
C ALA A 86 17.39 -8.95 -13.50
N ALA A 87 18.01 -10.00 -12.93
CA ALA A 87 18.02 -10.22 -11.49
C ALA A 87 18.74 -9.11 -10.73
N GLY A 88 19.84 -8.56 -11.27
CA GLY A 88 20.57 -7.45 -10.68
C GLY A 88 19.76 -6.15 -10.65
N ILE A 89 19.04 -5.84 -11.73
CA ILE A 89 18.14 -4.66 -11.80
C ILE A 89 17.02 -4.79 -10.77
N VAL A 90 16.32 -5.93 -10.76
CA VAL A 90 15.18 -6.13 -9.86
C VAL A 90 15.63 -6.24 -8.40
N GLY A 91 16.71 -6.98 -8.13
CA GLY A 91 17.29 -7.04 -6.78
C GLY A 91 17.75 -5.66 -6.28
N GLY A 92 18.38 -4.87 -7.14
CA GLY A 92 18.76 -3.49 -6.85
C GLY A 92 17.56 -2.60 -6.54
N GLY A 93 16.51 -2.67 -7.37
CA GLY A 93 15.26 -1.95 -7.16
C GLY A 93 14.59 -2.29 -5.83
N ILE A 94 14.50 -3.58 -5.50
CA ILE A 94 13.95 -4.05 -4.21
C ILE A 94 14.71 -3.44 -3.04
N VAL A 95 16.06 -3.50 -3.07
CA VAL A 95 16.88 -2.92 -2.01
C VAL A 95 16.66 -1.40 -1.90
N LEU A 96 16.63 -0.70 -3.03
CA LEU A 96 16.39 0.75 -3.03
C LEU A 96 15.02 1.13 -2.47
N GLY A 97 13.97 0.39 -2.84
CA GLY A 97 12.62 0.60 -2.33
C GLY A 97 12.52 0.36 -0.83
N ALA A 98 13.07 -0.76 -0.35
CA ALA A 98 13.10 -1.10 1.06
C ALA A 98 13.91 -0.08 1.88
N LEU A 99 15.07 0.37 1.36
CA LEU A 99 15.90 1.39 2.01
C LEU A 99 15.20 2.75 2.06
N MET A 100 14.47 3.16 1.01
CA MET A 100 13.70 4.40 1.05
C MET A 100 12.67 4.34 2.18
N LEU A 101 11.88 3.28 2.25
CA LEU A 101 10.86 3.14 3.28
C LEU A 101 11.47 3.05 4.66
N GLN A 102 12.60 2.35 4.82
CA GLN A 102 13.35 2.33 6.07
C GLN A 102 13.82 3.73 6.50
N VAL A 103 14.24 4.58 5.56
CA VAL A 103 14.61 5.97 5.86
C VAL A 103 13.38 6.78 6.24
N LEU A 104 12.28 6.68 5.49
CA LEU A 104 11.02 7.37 5.79
C LEU A 104 10.47 6.98 7.17
N ASP A 105 10.49 5.69 7.48
CA ASP A 105 10.09 5.12 8.76
C ASP A 105 10.92 5.67 9.93
N ARG A 106 12.25 5.82 9.75
CA ARG A 106 13.11 6.46 10.76
C ARG A 106 12.89 7.97 10.90
N LEU A 107 12.40 8.64 9.86
CA LEU A 107 12.06 10.06 9.91
C LEU A 107 10.72 10.30 10.62
N VAL A 108 9.81 9.32 10.57
CA VAL A 108 8.68 9.30 11.48
C VAL A 108 9.22 9.05 12.88
N PRO A 109 8.93 9.92 13.86
CA PRO A 109 9.45 9.79 15.22
C PRO A 109 8.84 8.57 15.92
N HIS A 110 9.41 7.39 15.64
CA HIS A 110 9.19 6.16 16.37
C HIS A 110 9.95 6.28 17.68
N GLU A 111 9.27 6.65 18.75
CA GLU A 111 9.88 6.69 20.07
C GLU A 111 10.17 5.28 20.60
N HIS A 112 11.25 4.70 20.10
CA HIS A 112 12.17 4.02 20.98
C HIS A 112 12.76 5.08 21.92
N PHE A 113 12.11 5.37 23.06
CA PHE A 113 12.80 5.52 24.34
C PHE A 113 11.81 5.73 25.49
N ILE A 114 12.03 4.91 26.50
CA ILE A 114 11.35 4.85 27.79
C ILE A 114 11.75 6.05 28.67
N LYS A 115 10.79 6.55 29.48
CA LYS A 115 10.87 7.46 30.67
C LYS A 115 10.58 8.95 30.46
N GLY A 116 9.29 9.28 30.48
CA GLY A 116 8.76 10.57 30.92
C GLY A 116 7.36 10.38 31.54
N PRO A 117 6.89 11.24 32.46
CA PRO A 117 5.62 11.09 33.17
C PRO A 117 4.44 11.48 32.26
N GLU A 118 4.31 10.83 31.11
CA GLU A 118 3.10 10.92 30.30
C GLU A 118 2.11 9.85 30.75
N GLY A 119 0.92 10.29 31.18
CA GLY A 119 -0.14 9.41 31.66
C GLY A 119 -0.54 8.33 30.64
N HIS A 120 -1.15 7.24 31.12
CA HIS A 120 -1.58 6.10 30.31
C HIS A 120 -2.40 6.48 29.06
N GLN A 121 -3.15 7.58 29.11
CA GLN A 121 -3.97 8.09 28.01
C GLN A 121 -3.14 8.74 26.90
N ALA A 122 -2.13 9.55 27.23
CA ALA A 122 -1.22 10.16 26.25
C ALA A 122 -0.45 9.08 25.46
N ARG A 123 0.00 8.02 26.14
CA ARG A 123 0.66 6.88 25.50
C ARG A 123 -0.26 6.09 24.56
N ARG A 124 -1.55 5.97 24.86
CA ARG A 124 -2.53 5.33 23.96
C ARG A 124 -2.77 6.19 22.71
N LEU A 125 -3.01 7.48 22.91
CA LEU A 125 -3.22 8.44 21.82
C LEU A 125 -2.02 8.47 20.86
N LYS A 126 -0.81 8.57 21.40
CA LYS A 126 0.44 8.55 20.62
C LYS A 126 0.56 7.28 19.79
N ARG A 127 0.31 6.11 20.38
CA ARG A 127 0.37 4.83 19.67
C ARG A 127 -0.65 4.74 18.53
N ALA A 128 -1.88 5.22 18.74
CA ALA A 128 -2.88 5.23 17.67
C ALA A 128 -2.46 6.15 16.52
N TRP A 129 -1.90 7.33 16.81
CA TRP A 129 -1.41 8.24 15.77
C TRP A 129 -0.18 7.72 15.03
N LEU A 130 0.77 7.12 15.73
CA LEU A 130 1.91 6.45 15.08
C LEU A 130 1.42 5.36 14.12
N PHE A 131 0.43 4.55 14.54
CA PHE A 131 -0.18 3.54 13.68
C PHE A 131 -0.90 4.13 12.46
N VAL A 132 -1.69 5.20 12.66
CA VAL A 132 -2.39 5.89 11.54
C VAL A 132 -1.39 6.50 10.55
N ILE A 133 -0.29 7.08 11.04
CA ILE A 133 0.77 7.64 10.20
C ILE A 133 1.53 6.54 9.47
N ALA A 134 1.84 5.44 10.15
CA ALA A 134 2.48 4.27 9.55
C ALA A 134 1.64 3.70 8.41
N ILE A 135 0.33 3.53 8.62
CA ILE A 135 -0.59 3.17 7.54
C ILE A 135 -0.60 4.23 6.44
N ALA A 136 -0.72 5.53 6.75
CA ALA A 136 -0.67 6.53 5.67
C ALA A 136 0.63 6.47 4.82
N LEU A 137 1.76 6.09 5.43
CA LEU A 137 3.02 5.85 4.71
C LEU A 137 3.03 4.53 3.94
N HIS A 138 2.24 3.55 4.35
CA HIS A 138 2.03 2.27 3.65
C HIS A 138 1.38 2.47 2.28
N ASN A 139 0.42 3.39 2.21
CA ASN A 139 -0.39 3.66 1.02
C ASN A 139 0.45 4.31 -0.10
N LEU A 140 1.65 4.82 0.23
CA LEU A 140 2.61 5.34 -0.74
C LEU A 140 3.20 4.23 -1.64
N PRO A 141 3.84 3.15 -1.12
CA PRO A 141 4.24 1.98 -1.89
C PRO A 141 3.13 1.40 -2.76
N GLU A 142 1.91 1.29 -2.25
CA GLU A 142 0.76 0.73 -2.98
C GLU A 142 0.35 1.60 -4.16
N GLY A 143 0.18 2.90 -3.92
CA GLY A 143 -0.09 3.84 -5.00
C GLY A 143 1.04 3.83 -6.04
N LEU A 144 2.30 3.86 -5.63
CA LEU A 144 3.44 3.74 -6.55
C LEU A 144 3.39 2.44 -7.37
N ALA A 145 3.04 1.30 -6.75
CA ALA A 145 2.90 0.02 -7.41
C ALA A 145 1.84 0.08 -8.52
N ILE A 146 0.66 0.62 -8.22
CA ILE A 146 -0.42 0.85 -9.21
C ILE A 146 0.10 1.73 -10.34
N GLY A 147 0.71 2.87 -10.01
CA GLY A 147 1.22 3.83 -10.98
C GLY A 147 2.24 3.25 -11.95
N VAL A 148 3.25 2.57 -11.41
CA VAL A 148 4.29 1.96 -12.23
C VAL A 148 3.72 0.82 -13.08
N ALA A 149 2.82 -0.01 -12.55
CA ALA A 149 2.22 -1.08 -13.33
C ALA A 149 1.44 -0.56 -14.55
N PHE A 150 0.68 0.53 -14.40
CA PHE A 150 -0.04 1.15 -15.52
C PHE A 150 0.85 1.82 -16.57
N SER A 151 2.12 2.10 -16.25
CA SER A 151 3.11 2.58 -17.23
C SER A 151 3.72 1.46 -18.09
N GLY A 152 3.49 0.20 -17.71
CA GLY A 152 3.92 -0.98 -18.46
C GLY A 152 3.00 -1.32 -19.63
N HIS A 153 3.36 -2.38 -20.36
CA HIS A 153 2.57 -2.88 -21.49
C HIS A 153 1.43 -3.83 -21.06
N ASP A 154 1.51 -4.39 -19.85
CA ASP A 154 0.53 -5.33 -19.32
C ASP A 154 -0.58 -4.59 -18.55
N LEU A 155 -1.60 -4.16 -19.29
CA LEU A 155 -2.76 -3.49 -18.70
C LEU A 155 -3.66 -4.45 -17.90
N ALA A 156 -3.61 -5.74 -18.20
CA ALA A 156 -4.42 -6.75 -17.52
C ALA A 156 -3.85 -7.00 -16.12
N GLY A 157 -2.54 -7.24 -16.03
CA GLY A 157 -1.81 -7.33 -14.77
C GLY A 157 -1.90 -6.04 -13.94
N ALA A 158 -1.79 -4.85 -14.56
CA ALA A 158 -1.95 -3.57 -13.85
C ALA A 158 -3.34 -3.42 -13.20
N ARG A 159 -4.40 -3.84 -13.89
CA ARG A 159 -5.77 -3.86 -13.35
C ARG A 159 -5.93 -4.90 -12.24
N SER A 160 -5.33 -6.07 -12.41
CA SER A 160 -5.35 -7.13 -11.40
C SER A 160 -4.66 -6.67 -10.11
N LEU A 161 -3.49 -6.06 -10.22
CA LEU A 161 -2.77 -5.44 -9.09
C LEU A 161 -3.61 -4.38 -8.39
N ALA A 162 -4.18 -3.43 -9.14
CA ALA A 162 -5.02 -2.39 -8.57
C ALA A 162 -6.25 -2.98 -7.85
N MET A 163 -6.87 -4.02 -8.42
CA MET A 163 -7.99 -4.72 -7.78
C MET A 163 -7.55 -5.42 -6.48
N GLY A 164 -6.41 -6.11 -6.50
CA GLY A 164 -5.83 -6.74 -5.32
C GLY A 164 -5.62 -5.75 -4.18
N ILE A 165 -4.94 -4.63 -4.46
CA ILE A 165 -4.71 -3.55 -3.50
C ILE A 165 -6.06 -3.01 -2.98
N SER A 166 -6.99 -2.65 -3.87
CA SER A 166 -8.31 -2.17 -3.42
C SER A 166 -9.08 -3.17 -2.54
N VAL A 167 -8.92 -4.48 -2.77
CA VAL A 167 -9.60 -5.48 -1.93
C VAL A 167 -9.04 -5.48 -0.50
N GLN A 168 -7.75 -5.27 -0.31
CA GLN A 168 -7.13 -5.25 1.01
C GLN A 168 -7.19 -3.90 1.73
N ASP A 169 -7.35 -2.81 0.97
CA ASP A 169 -7.59 -1.46 1.47
C ASP A 169 -8.87 -1.35 2.30
N VAL A 170 -9.91 -2.12 1.96
CA VAL A 170 -11.15 -2.18 2.74
C VAL A 170 -10.87 -2.62 4.19
N PRO A 171 -10.21 -3.77 4.44
CA PRO A 171 -9.76 -4.13 5.78
C PRO A 171 -8.85 -3.08 6.43
N GLU A 172 -7.94 -2.46 5.68
CA GLU A 172 -7.01 -1.46 6.22
C GLU A 172 -7.74 -0.22 6.76
N GLY A 173 -8.60 0.39 5.94
CA GLY A 173 -9.38 1.57 6.32
C GLY A 173 -10.25 1.33 7.55
N LEU A 174 -10.81 0.12 7.68
CA LEU A 174 -11.53 -0.30 8.89
C LEU A 174 -10.63 -0.23 10.13
N VAL A 175 -9.43 -0.80 10.05
CA VAL A 175 -8.51 -0.90 11.19
C VAL A 175 -7.96 0.47 11.60
N VAL A 176 -7.66 1.36 10.65
CA VAL A 176 -7.31 2.77 10.93
C VAL A 176 -8.43 3.46 11.71
N ALA A 177 -9.67 3.34 11.23
CA ALA A 177 -10.82 3.95 11.88
C ALA A 177 -11.05 3.37 13.28
N LEU A 178 -10.90 2.05 13.47
CA LEU A 178 -11.02 1.40 14.77
C LEU A 178 -9.92 1.82 15.75
N ALA A 179 -8.68 2.02 15.29
CA ALA A 179 -7.58 2.49 16.13
C ALA A 179 -7.87 3.88 16.72
N LEU A 180 -8.36 4.81 15.89
CA LEU A 180 -8.78 6.15 16.33
C LEU A 180 -9.98 6.10 17.27
N ARG A 181 -10.97 5.24 16.99
CA ARG A 181 -12.11 5.00 17.89
C ARG A 181 -11.65 4.48 19.25
N GLY A 182 -10.67 3.57 19.25
CA GLY A 182 -10.11 2.95 20.45
C GLY A 182 -9.41 3.92 21.40
N VAL A 183 -9.05 5.13 20.94
CA VAL A 183 -8.47 6.19 21.78
C VAL A 183 -9.41 7.36 22.04
N GLY A 184 -10.69 7.24 21.65
CA GLY A 184 -11.76 8.15 22.06
C GLY A 184 -12.24 9.16 21.01
N TYR A 185 -11.70 9.14 19.78
CA TYR A 185 -12.20 10.02 18.71
C TYR A 185 -13.64 9.67 18.33
N GLY A 186 -14.44 10.67 17.96
CA GLY A 186 -15.81 10.47 17.46
C GLY A 186 -15.84 9.71 16.13
N ARG A 187 -16.95 9.00 15.85
CA ARG A 187 -17.10 8.13 14.66
C ARG A 187 -16.82 8.83 13.33
N GLY A 188 -17.40 10.02 13.14
CA GLY A 188 -17.20 10.80 11.92
C GLY A 188 -15.74 11.22 11.72
N VAL A 189 -15.04 11.56 12.81
CA VAL A 189 -13.62 11.93 12.75
C VAL A 189 -12.76 10.71 12.47
N SER A 190 -13.01 9.58 13.15
CA SER A 190 -12.27 8.33 12.92
C SER A 190 -12.43 7.82 11.49
N ALA A 191 -13.66 7.82 10.96
CA ALA A 191 -13.93 7.40 9.60
C ALA A 191 -13.40 8.41 8.57
N GLY A 192 -13.54 9.72 8.83
CA GLY A 192 -12.99 10.75 7.96
C GLY A 192 -11.47 10.68 7.84
N LEU A 193 -10.76 10.45 8.95
CA LEU A 193 -9.31 10.27 8.95
C LEU A 193 -8.89 8.95 8.30
N GLY A 194 -9.64 7.86 8.52
CA GLY A 194 -9.41 6.59 7.82
C GLY A 194 -9.61 6.70 6.31
N ALA A 195 -10.65 7.41 5.86
CA ALA A 195 -10.84 7.68 4.43
C ALA A 195 -9.76 8.61 3.87
N ALA A 196 -9.28 9.57 4.67
CA ALA A 196 -8.26 10.51 4.24
C ALA A 196 -6.87 9.87 4.09
N SER A 197 -6.55 8.79 4.82
CA SER A 197 -5.25 8.10 4.66
C SER A 197 -5.11 7.51 3.25
N GLY A 198 -6.20 6.96 2.70
CA GLY A 198 -6.22 6.39 1.35
C GLY A 198 -6.01 7.40 0.22
N LEU A 199 -6.16 8.71 0.48
CA LEU A 199 -5.88 9.73 -0.53
C LEU A 199 -4.39 9.80 -0.95
N THR A 200 -3.51 9.12 -0.21
CA THR A 200 -2.10 8.97 -0.56
C THR A 200 -1.92 8.12 -1.82
N GLU A 201 -2.74 7.07 -2.01
CA GLU A 201 -2.65 6.15 -3.16
C GLU A 201 -2.81 6.84 -4.52
N PRO A 202 -3.86 7.63 -4.82
CA PRO A 202 -4.02 8.24 -6.14
C PRO A 202 -2.90 9.25 -6.44
N ALA A 203 -2.42 9.98 -5.42
CA ALA A 203 -1.30 10.88 -5.59
C ALA A 203 0.00 10.13 -5.92
N ALA A 204 0.27 9.04 -5.18
CA ALA A 204 1.41 8.17 -5.40
C ALA A 204 1.33 7.41 -6.74
N ALA A 205 0.13 7.01 -7.17
CA ALA A 205 -0.09 6.34 -8.45
C ALA A 205 0.18 7.25 -9.64
N VAL A 206 -0.30 8.49 -9.60
CA VAL A 206 0.05 9.48 -10.62
C VAL A 206 1.57 9.71 -10.65
N LEU A 207 2.20 9.84 -9.48
CA LEU A 207 3.65 10.01 -9.39
C LEU A 207 4.40 8.81 -9.99
N GLY A 208 3.99 7.59 -9.64
CA GLY A 208 4.60 6.34 -10.14
C GLY A 208 4.48 6.23 -11.66
N ALA A 209 3.30 6.51 -12.22
CA ALA A 209 3.07 6.48 -13.66
C ALA A 209 3.90 7.54 -14.40
N VAL A 210 3.95 8.77 -13.88
CA VAL A 210 4.76 9.85 -14.49
C VAL A 210 6.24 9.48 -14.48
N LEU A 211 6.78 9.00 -13.34
CA LEU A 211 8.20 8.67 -13.22
C LEU A 211 8.60 7.49 -14.10
N ALA A 212 7.80 6.43 -14.13
CA ALA A 212 8.08 5.26 -14.95
C ALA A 212 7.86 5.54 -16.45
N GLY A 213 6.94 6.44 -16.80
CA GLY A 213 6.71 6.92 -18.17
C GLY A 213 7.85 7.78 -18.75
N LEU A 214 8.79 8.28 -17.92
CA LEU A 214 9.93 9.06 -18.41
C LEU A 214 10.89 8.24 -19.29
N SER A 215 10.98 6.93 -19.04
CA SER A 215 11.81 6.02 -19.82
C SER A 215 11.40 4.58 -19.61
N ALA A 216 11.31 3.81 -20.68
CA ALA A 216 11.09 2.36 -20.63
C ALA A 216 12.15 1.63 -19.77
N THR A 217 13.34 2.21 -19.61
CA THR A 217 14.39 1.66 -18.76
C THR A 217 14.08 1.73 -17.27
N LEU A 218 13.17 2.62 -16.86
CA LEU A 218 12.79 2.82 -15.46
C LEU A 218 11.70 1.85 -15.00
N LEU A 219 10.94 1.26 -15.92
CA LEU A 219 9.86 0.33 -15.59
C LEU A 219 10.30 -0.83 -14.67
N PRO A 220 11.33 -1.64 -15.01
CA PRO A 220 11.75 -2.74 -14.13
C PRO A 220 12.30 -2.26 -12.78
N TRP A 221 12.94 -1.07 -12.75
CA TRP A 221 13.39 -0.46 -11.50
C TRP A 221 12.20 0.00 -10.66
N GLY A 222 11.19 0.61 -11.24
CA GLY A 222 10.00 1.10 -10.55
C GLY A 222 9.16 -0.03 -9.97
N LEU A 223 8.94 -1.11 -10.71
CA LEU A 223 8.19 -2.28 -10.24
C LEU A 223 8.92 -2.92 -9.05
N ALA A 224 10.23 -3.13 -9.20
CA ALA A 224 11.07 -3.69 -8.16
C ALA A 224 11.16 -2.77 -6.92
N PHE A 225 11.23 -1.47 -7.14
CA PHE A 225 11.23 -0.47 -6.08
C PHE A 225 9.92 -0.49 -5.28
N ALA A 226 8.78 -0.50 -5.95
CA ALA A 226 7.48 -0.63 -5.30
C ALA A 226 7.38 -1.94 -4.51
N ALA A 227 7.84 -3.06 -5.10
CA ALA A 227 7.88 -4.35 -4.41
C ALA A 227 8.76 -4.32 -3.15
N GLY A 228 9.96 -3.73 -3.23
CA GLY A 228 10.87 -3.64 -2.08
C GLY A 228 10.32 -2.75 -0.96
N ALA A 229 9.73 -1.62 -1.33
CA ALA A 229 9.03 -0.74 -0.41
C ALA A 229 7.89 -1.48 0.31
N MET A 230 7.07 -2.20 -0.45
CA MET A 230 5.94 -2.98 0.06
C MET A 230 6.40 -4.15 0.95
N LEU A 231 7.45 -4.89 0.57
CA LEU A 231 8.05 -5.95 1.38
C LEU A 231 8.57 -5.44 2.74
N TYR A 232 9.18 -4.26 2.78
CA TYR A 232 9.59 -3.63 4.03
C TYR A 232 8.39 -3.44 4.96
N VAL A 233 7.32 -2.82 4.47
CA VAL A 233 6.16 -2.50 5.31
C VAL A 233 5.41 -3.74 5.77
N ILE A 234 5.20 -4.73 4.89
CA ILE A 234 4.60 -6.02 5.27
C ILE A 234 5.36 -6.65 6.44
N SER A 235 6.68 -6.73 6.31
CA SER A 235 7.52 -7.43 7.28
C SER A 235 7.72 -6.64 8.57
N HIS A 236 7.88 -5.32 8.48
CA HIS A 236 8.22 -4.49 9.63
C HIS A 236 6.97 -4.08 10.44
N GLU A 237 5.81 -3.97 9.78
CA GLU A 237 4.61 -3.40 10.39
C GLU A 237 3.43 -4.37 10.40
N ILE A 238 2.93 -4.79 9.22
CA ILE A 238 1.62 -5.48 9.14
C ILE A 238 1.63 -6.87 9.78
N ILE A 239 2.65 -7.69 9.48
CA ILE A 239 2.77 -9.02 10.07
C ILE A 239 2.95 -8.91 11.60
N PRO A 240 3.89 -8.10 12.14
CA PRO A 240 4.02 -7.92 13.58
C PRO A 240 2.74 -7.41 14.25
N GLU A 241 2.05 -6.42 13.66
CA GLU A 241 0.85 -5.82 14.26
C GLU A 241 -0.32 -6.81 14.30
N SER A 242 -0.57 -7.55 13.22
CA SER A 242 -1.62 -8.57 13.16
C SER A 242 -1.43 -9.70 14.18
N HIS A 243 -0.20 -9.92 14.65
CA HIS A 243 0.14 -10.95 15.63
C HIS A 243 0.19 -10.43 17.07
N ARG A 244 0.06 -9.11 17.28
CA ARG A 244 0.36 -8.48 18.58
C ARG A 244 -0.62 -8.82 19.70
N GLN A 245 -1.86 -9.17 19.38
CA GLN A 245 -2.96 -9.29 20.35
C GLN A 245 -3.33 -10.75 20.69
N GLY A 246 -2.49 -11.73 20.33
CA GLY A 246 -2.71 -13.15 20.66
C GLY A 246 -3.70 -13.89 19.73
N HIS A 247 -3.94 -13.35 18.54
CA HIS A 247 -4.78 -13.97 17.50
C HIS A 247 -3.95 -14.46 16.31
N GLU A 248 -2.70 -14.87 16.53
CA GLU A 248 -1.70 -15.19 15.51
C GLU A 248 -2.20 -16.23 14.51
N ARG A 249 -2.91 -17.27 14.98
CA ARG A 249 -3.48 -18.31 14.11
C ARG A 249 -4.52 -17.74 13.15
N PHE A 250 -5.35 -16.81 13.60
CA PHE A 250 -6.37 -16.18 12.76
C PHE A 250 -5.72 -15.21 11.76
N ALA A 251 -4.74 -14.41 12.21
CA ALA A 251 -3.93 -13.57 11.34
C ALA A 251 -3.21 -14.37 10.25
N THR A 252 -2.61 -15.51 10.61
CA THR A 252 -1.94 -16.43 9.67
C THR A 252 -2.93 -17.00 8.64
N ASN A 253 -4.12 -17.41 9.08
CA ASN A 253 -5.15 -17.90 8.15
C ASN A 253 -5.63 -16.79 7.21
N GLY A 254 -5.77 -15.56 7.71
CA GLY A 254 -6.05 -14.38 6.90
C GLY A 254 -4.97 -14.20 5.84
N LEU A 255 -3.70 -14.22 6.23
CA LEU A 255 -2.55 -14.10 5.33
C LEU A 255 -2.56 -15.15 4.23
N ILE A 256 -2.79 -16.41 4.57
CA ILE A 256 -2.90 -17.48 3.57
C ILE A 256 -4.06 -17.22 2.61
N ALA A 257 -5.23 -16.83 3.12
CA ALA A 257 -6.40 -16.54 2.29
C ALA A 257 -6.18 -15.34 1.36
N GLY A 258 -5.56 -14.26 1.85
CA GLY A 258 -5.22 -13.08 1.07
C GLY A 258 -4.19 -13.39 -0.02
N PHE A 259 -3.16 -14.16 0.30
CA PHE A 259 -2.16 -14.60 -0.67
C PHE A 259 -2.79 -15.42 -1.79
N VAL A 260 -3.64 -16.39 -1.45
CA VAL A 260 -4.34 -17.22 -2.44
C VAL A 260 -5.30 -16.38 -3.28
N LEU A 261 -6.05 -15.46 -2.67
CA LEU A 261 -6.95 -14.58 -3.41
C LEU A 261 -6.16 -13.76 -4.44
N MET A 262 -5.09 -13.09 -4.02
CA MET A 262 -4.30 -12.26 -4.93
C MET A 262 -3.64 -13.10 -6.03
N MET A 263 -3.13 -14.29 -5.72
CA MET A 263 -2.62 -15.22 -6.74
C MET A 263 -3.71 -15.58 -7.77
N VAL A 264 -4.95 -15.82 -7.32
CA VAL A 264 -6.08 -16.09 -8.22
C VAL A 264 -6.44 -14.86 -9.05
N LEU A 265 -6.48 -13.67 -8.45
CA LEU A 265 -6.73 -12.42 -9.18
C LEU A 265 -5.65 -12.22 -10.25
N ASP A 266 -4.38 -12.36 -9.91
CA ASP A 266 -3.25 -12.24 -10.83
C ASP A 266 -3.39 -13.25 -11.98
N THR A 267 -3.58 -14.53 -11.67
CA THR A 267 -3.65 -15.59 -12.70
C THR A 267 -4.92 -15.53 -13.56
N ALA A 268 -6.06 -15.10 -13.01
CA ALA A 268 -7.34 -15.12 -13.71
C ALA A 268 -7.64 -13.82 -14.48
N LEU A 269 -6.98 -12.72 -14.11
CA LEU A 269 -7.23 -11.39 -14.69
C LEU A 269 -6.06 -10.79 -15.46
N ALA A 270 -4.82 -11.30 -15.30
CA ALA A 270 -3.66 -10.95 -16.11
C ALA A 270 -3.59 -11.81 -17.38
#